data_AF-R9JM24-F1
#
_entry.id   AF-R9JM24-F1
#
_cell.length_a   1.000
_cell.length_b   1.000
_cell.length_c   1.000
_cell.angle_alpha   90.00
_cell.angle_beta   90.00
_cell.angle_gamma   90.00
#
_symmetry.space_group_name_H-M   'P 1'
#
loop_
_entity.id
_entity.type
_entity.pdbx_description
1 polymer ?
#
loop_
_entity_poly.entity_id
_entity_poly.type
_entity_poly.pdbx_seq_one_letter_code
_entity_poly.pdbx_strand_id
1 'polypeptide(L)'
;MRTGVYWQEPEEWWSAIREYISAYDKRITPTNTMGAVSEMFRQWPGTLRSDHPARSVAAWGRYAQYLTENHDLSDIFGDCSPIGRLYELDGYVLLAGVGYDKNTSLHLADARAEYPGKHMVTESSAIRIDGQRIWKSYETLAVDGGDFSAIGEAFEQTGKVRHVPLGNGNLSMMSQRELVDFAVKWIGENRK
;
A
#
# COMPACT_ATOMS: atom_id res chain seq x y z
N MET A 1 9.59 0.48 -22.97
CA MET A 1 8.99 -0.31 -21.87
C MET A 1 7.93 0.55 -21.18
N ARG A 2 6.70 0.03 -21.10
CA ARG A 2 5.52 0.58 -20.41
C ARG A 2 5.63 0.34 -18.90
N THR A 3 6.59 0.98 -18.25
CA THR A 3 6.87 0.78 -16.83
C THR A 3 6.88 2.13 -16.09
N GLY A 4 6.39 2.14 -14.85
CA GLY A 4 6.26 3.34 -14.01
C GLY A 4 4.93 4.07 -14.11
N VAL A 5 4.55 4.82 -13.07
CA VAL A 5 3.24 5.44 -12.74
C VAL A 5 2.58 6.35 -13.83
N TYR A 6 3.20 6.54 -14.99
CA TYR A 6 2.76 7.45 -16.06
C TYR A 6 2.50 6.74 -17.39
N TRP A 7 2.29 5.42 -17.38
CA TRP A 7 2.03 4.65 -18.61
C TRP A 7 0.75 5.04 -19.35
N GLN A 8 -0.15 5.80 -18.71
CA GLN A 8 -1.39 6.31 -19.31
C GLN A 8 -1.17 7.55 -20.18
N GLU A 9 -0.02 8.23 -20.02
CA GLU A 9 0.35 9.39 -20.85
C GLU A 9 0.85 8.96 -22.23
N PRO A 10 0.77 9.83 -23.25
CA PRO A 10 1.32 9.54 -24.59
C PRO A 10 2.77 9.06 -24.55
N GLU A 11 3.12 8.02 -25.33
CA GLU A 11 4.46 7.39 -25.28
C GLU A 11 5.58 8.39 -25.60
N GLU A 12 5.30 9.38 -26.45
CA GLU A 12 6.19 10.50 -26.79
C GLU A 12 6.58 11.38 -25.60
N TRP A 13 5.80 11.40 -24.52
CA TRP A 13 6.09 12.22 -23.32
C TRP A 13 6.94 11.47 -22.30
N TRP A 14 7.08 10.15 -22.41
CA TRP A 14 7.73 9.35 -21.37
C TRP A 14 9.18 9.71 -21.13
N SER A 15 9.95 10.03 -22.18
CA SER A 15 11.35 10.48 -22.03
C SER A 15 11.42 11.76 -21.21
N ALA A 16 10.61 12.77 -21.57
CA ALA A 16 10.54 14.03 -20.85
C ALA A 16 10.08 13.85 -19.40
N ILE A 17 9.06 13.04 -19.14
CA ILE A 17 8.60 12.74 -17.78
C ILE A 17 9.73 12.11 -16.95
N ARG A 18 10.41 11.08 -17.50
CA ARG A 18 11.51 10.39 -16.81
C ARG A 18 12.71 11.31 -16.55
N GLU A 19 12.94 12.28 -17.41
CA GLU A 19 14.01 13.27 -17.26
C GLU A 19 13.66 14.33 -16.21
N TYR A 20 12.45 14.88 -16.26
CA TYR A 20 12.10 16.11 -15.52
C TYR A 20 11.22 15.92 -14.29
N ILE A 21 10.54 14.78 -14.11
CA ILE A 21 9.68 14.61 -12.95
C ILE A 21 10.49 14.72 -11.65
N SER A 22 9.98 15.49 -10.69
CA SER A 22 10.65 15.66 -9.41
C SER A 22 10.80 14.33 -8.68
N ALA A 23 11.94 14.15 -8.02
CA ALA A 23 12.08 13.03 -7.09
C ALA A 23 11.09 13.16 -5.94
N TYR A 24 10.62 12.01 -5.44
CA TYR A 24 9.79 11.97 -4.25
C TYR A 24 10.46 12.67 -3.07
N ASP A 25 9.68 13.49 -2.38
CA ASP A 25 10.05 14.13 -1.12
C ASP A 25 8.87 13.97 -0.15
N LYS A 26 9.10 13.23 0.94
CA LYS A 26 8.07 12.91 1.93
C LYS A 26 7.36 14.13 2.52
N ARG A 27 8.01 15.30 2.54
CA ARG A 27 7.46 16.56 3.07
C ARG A 27 6.49 17.20 2.08
N ILE A 28 6.87 17.32 0.82
CA ILE A 28 6.15 18.16 -0.15
C ILE A 28 5.34 17.36 -1.18
N THR A 29 5.70 16.11 -1.48
CA THR A 29 4.94 15.31 -2.45
C THR A 29 3.54 15.01 -1.89
N PRO A 30 2.46 15.48 -2.52
CA PRO A 30 1.11 15.22 -2.04
C PRO A 30 0.76 13.74 -2.17
N THR A 31 -0.27 13.32 -1.44
CA THR A 31 -0.94 12.06 -1.74
C THR A 31 -1.76 12.19 -3.02
N ASN A 32 -1.86 11.13 -3.80
CA ASN A 32 -2.77 11.02 -4.93
C ASN A 32 -3.77 9.90 -4.61
N THR A 33 -5.07 10.13 -4.88
CA THR A 33 -6.19 9.20 -4.66
C THR A 33 -6.43 8.67 -3.23
N MET A 34 -5.65 9.10 -2.22
CA MET A 34 -5.77 8.61 -0.82
C MET A 34 -6.85 9.32 0.02
N GLY A 35 -7.40 10.42 -0.48
CA GLY A 35 -8.42 11.23 0.21
C GLY A 35 -7.87 12.30 1.16
N ALA A 36 -8.74 13.24 1.53
CA ALA A 36 -8.37 14.44 2.30
C ALA A 36 -7.83 14.12 3.70
N VAL A 37 -8.33 13.06 4.35
CA VAL A 37 -7.88 12.65 5.69
C VAL A 37 -6.42 12.21 5.66
N SER A 38 -6.03 11.41 4.66
CA SER A 38 -4.65 10.94 4.49
C SER A 38 -3.69 12.10 4.22
N GLU A 39 -4.10 13.07 3.40
CA GLU A 39 -3.30 14.26 3.10
C GLU A 39 -3.10 15.15 4.32
N MET A 40 -4.17 15.38 5.09
CA MET A 40 -4.08 16.10 6.36
C MET A 40 -3.21 15.35 7.37
N PHE A 41 -3.41 14.03 7.52
CA PHE A 41 -2.70 13.20 8.51
C PHE A 41 -1.19 13.18 8.28
N ARG A 42 -0.74 13.07 7.02
CA ARG A 42 0.71 13.10 6.72
C ARG A 42 1.38 14.43 7.05
N GLN A 43 0.61 15.52 7.15
CA GLN A 43 1.10 16.85 7.50
C GLN A 43 0.95 17.16 9.00
N TRP A 44 0.27 16.28 9.74
CA TRP A 44 0.02 16.49 11.17
C TRP A 44 1.34 16.53 11.96
N PRO A 45 1.51 17.47 12.92
CA PRO A 45 2.75 17.58 13.68
C PRO A 45 3.16 16.27 14.37
N GLY A 46 4.39 15.85 14.13
CA GLY A 46 4.96 14.61 14.66
C GLY A 46 4.69 13.35 13.82
N THR A 47 3.95 13.46 12.71
CA THR A 47 3.76 12.33 11.78
C THR A 47 5.05 12.09 10.99
N LEU A 48 5.44 10.82 10.91
CA LEU A 48 6.52 10.34 10.04
C LEU A 48 5.93 9.74 8.77
N ARG A 49 6.72 9.71 7.70
CA ARG A 49 6.31 9.13 6.41
C ARG A 49 7.48 8.33 5.83
N SER A 50 7.16 7.15 5.33
CA SER A 50 8.16 6.26 4.73
C SER A 50 8.65 6.75 3.37
N ASP A 51 9.84 6.30 2.98
CA ASP A 51 10.57 6.84 1.83
C ASP A 51 10.16 6.23 0.47
N HIS A 52 9.21 5.28 0.45
CA HIS A 52 8.78 4.66 -0.80
C HIS A 52 8.01 5.65 -1.71
N PRO A 53 8.50 5.94 -2.93
CA PRO A 53 8.02 7.06 -3.74
C PRO A 53 6.57 6.91 -4.23
N ALA A 54 6.11 5.66 -4.41
CA ALA A 54 4.78 5.37 -4.98
C ALA A 54 3.81 4.71 -3.97
N ARG A 55 4.30 4.32 -2.79
CA ARG A 55 3.57 3.50 -1.80
C ARG A 55 3.84 3.95 -0.36
N SER A 56 4.27 5.21 -0.18
CA SER A 56 4.60 5.75 1.14
C SER A 56 3.42 5.60 2.13
N VAL A 57 3.74 5.30 3.38
CA VAL A 57 2.81 5.21 4.50
C VAL A 57 3.18 6.30 5.50
N ALA A 58 2.18 6.98 6.06
CA ALA A 58 2.35 7.92 7.16
C ALA A 58 1.98 7.24 8.48
N ALA A 59 2.70 7.56 9.56
CA ALA A 59 2.45 7.00 10.88
C ALA A 59 2.74 8.03 11.98
N TRP A 60 1.98 7.95 13.07
CA TRP A 60 2.11 8.84 14.22
C TRP A 60 2.05 8.04 15.53
N GLY A 61 2.76 8.51 16.55
CA GLY A 61 2.77 7.91 17.88
C GLY A 61 3.91 6.91 18.11
N ARG A 62 3.73 6.03 19.10
CA ARG A 62 4.80 5.18 19.68
C ARG A 62 5.59 4.37 18.65
N TYR A 63 4.92 3.85 17.62
CA TYR A 63 5.52 2.96 16.62
C TYR A 63 5.74 3.64 15.27
N ALA A 64 5.61 4.98 15.17
CA ALA A 64 5.70 5.69 13.90
C ALA A 64 7.01 5.45 13.16
N GLN A 65 8.14 5.50 13.88
CA GLN A 65 9.46 5.26 13.29
C GLN A 65 9.56 3.82 12.79
N TYR A 66 9.22 2.86 13.65
CA TYR A 66 9.22 1.43 13.31
C TYR A 66 8.38 1.13 12.07
N LEU A 67 7.20 1.74 11.93
CA LEU A 67 6.33 1.51 10.76
C LEU A 67 6.86 2.16 9.48
N THR A 68 7.72 3.18 9.55
CA THR A 68 8.06 4.00 8.39
C THR A 68 9.52 3.92 7.93
N GLU A 69 10.43 3.45 8.79
CA GLU A 69 11.85 3.31 8.43
C GLU A 69 12.07 2.21 7.38
N ASN A 70 13.12 2.31 6.56
CA ASN A 70 13.54 1.24 5.64
C ASN A 70 12.41 0.63 4.78
N HIS A 71 11.51 1.45 4.25
CA HIS A 71 10.49 0.97 3.31
C HIS A 71 11.14 0.76 1.94
N ASP A 72 11.50 -0.49 1.67
CA ASP A 72 12.25 -0.91 0.50
C ASP A 72 11.48 -0.68 -0.81
N LEU A 73 12.21 -0.45 -1.91
CA LEU A 73 11.61 -0.23 -3.24
C LEU A 73 11.00 -1.51 -3.82
N SER A 74 11.61 -2.66 -3.53
CA SER A 74 11.20 -3.96 -4.05
C SER A 74 10.16 -4.62 -3.14
N ASP A 75 10.28 -4.46 -1.81
CA ASP A 75 9.30 -4.96 -0.84
C ASP A 75 8.27 -3.89 -0.40
N ILE A 76 7.31 -3.61 -1.29
CA ILE A 76 6.31 -2.56 -1.06
C ILE A 76 5.19 -2.96 -0.09
N PHE A 77 4.87 -4.25 0.02
CA PHE A 77 3.74 -4.76 0.81
C PHE A 77 4.00 -6.11 1.51
N GLY A 78 5.18 -6.70 1.37
CA GLY A 78 5.56 -7.93 2.04
C GLY A 78 6.01 -7.72 3.49
N ASP A 79 6.75 -8.69 4.02
CA ASP A 79 7.02 -8.80 5.46
C ASP A 79 7.86 -7.65 6.02
N CYS A 80 8.78 -7.08 5.23
CA CYS A 80 9.61 -5.95 5.69
C CYS A 80 8.94 -4.59 5.50
N SER A 81 7.80 -4.54 4.80
CA SER A 81 7.04 -3.32 4.52
C SER A 81 6.32 -2.76 5.77
N PRO A 82 5.83 -1.52 5.74
CA PRO A 82 4.96 -0.98 6.79
C PRO A 82 3.73 -1.84 7.10
N ILE A 83 3.18 -2.54 6.09
CA ILE A 83 2.01 -3.40 6.25
C ILE A 83 2.38 -4.69 6.98
N GLY A 84 3.55 -5.29 6.66
CA GLY A 84 4.12 -6.42 7.38
C GLY A 84 4.42 -6.10 8.84
N ARG A 85 4.98 -4.92 9.11
CA ARG A 85 5.27 -4.46 10.47
C ARG A 85 4.01 -4.19 11.30
N LEU A 86 2.94 -3.69 10.67
CA LEU A 86 1.64 -3.57 11.35
C LEU A 86 1.11 -4.96 11.75
N TYR A 87 1.34 -5.98 10.92
CA TYR A 87 0.92 -7.35 11.21
C TYR A 87 1.68 -7.91 12.41
N GLU A 88 2.99 -7.69 12.48
CA GLU A 88 3.83 -8.09 13.62
C GLU A 88 3.39 -7.46 14.93
N LEU A 89 2.98 -6.18 14.88
CA LEU A 89 2.46 -5.44 16.03
C LEU A 89 1.05 -5.85 16.46
N ASP A 90 0.44 -6.83 15.80
CA ASP A 90 -0.96 -7.23 16.03
C ASP A 90 -1.94 -6.05 15.83
N GLY A 91 -1.71 -5.28 14.77
CA GLY A 91 -2.48 -4.10 14.44
C GLY A 91 -3.91 -4.38 13.96
N TYR A 92 -4.69 -3.31 13.90
CA TYR A 92 -6.07 -3.32 13.42
C TYR A 92 -6.23 -2.47 12.17
N VAL A 93 -7.16 -2.87 11.31
CA VAL A 93 -7.57 -2.11 10.13
C VAL A 93 -8.94 -1.49 10.40
N LEU A 94 -9.09 -0.21 10.07
CA LEU A 94 -10.35 0.52 10.10
C LEU A 94 -10.69 0.99 8.68
N LEU A 95 -11.77 0.46 8.12
CA LEU A 95 -12.37 0.98 6.89
C LEU A 95 -13.43 2.01 7.28
N ALA A 96 -13.20 3.28 6.96
CA ALA A 96 -14.08 4.38 7.32
C ALA A 96 -14.81 4.89 6.08
N GLY A 97 -16.06 4.43 5.87
CA GLY A 97 -16.88 4.82 4.72
C GLY A 97 -16.38 4.28 3.37
N VAL A 98 -15.53 3.24 3.39
CA VAL A 98 -14.97 2.58 2.20
C VAL A 98 -15.13 1.07 2.30
N GLY A 99 -15.08 0.38 1.16
CA GLY A 99 -15.12 -1.07 1.08
C GLY A 99 -13.75 -1.74 1.17
N TYR A 100 -13.76 -3.07 1.04
CA TYR A 100 -12.55 -3.89 1.09
C TYR A 100 -11.62 -3.69 -0.12
N ASP A 101 -12.12 -3.15 -1.23
CA ASP A 101 -11.32 -2.69 -2.37
C ASP A 101 -10.29 -1.60 -2.01
N LYS A 102 -10.42 -0.99 -0.82
CA LYS A 102 -9.49 -0.02 -0.26
C LYS A 102 -8.64 -0.57 0.89
N ASN A 103 -8.70 -1.87 1.17
CA ASN A 103 -7.95 -2.49 2.26
C ASN A 103 -6.55 -2.93 1.82
N THR A 104 -5.56 -2.04 1.97
CA THR A 104 -4.16 -2.27 1.61
C THR A 104 -3.54 -3.48 2.34
N SER A 105 -4.08 -3.92 3.48
CA SER A 105 -3.54 -5.07 4.21
C SER A 105 -3.65 -6.37 3.42
N LEU A 106 -4.60 -6.47 2.49
CA LEU A 106 -4.76 -7.65 1.64
C LEU A 106 -3.58 -7.82 0.66
N HIS A 107 -2.81 -6.77 0.36
CA HIS A 107 -1.58 -6.93 -0.42
C HIS A 107 -0.48 -7.70 0.32
N LEU A 108 -0.47 -7.70 1.66
CA LEU A 108 0.44 -8.57 2.41
C LEU A 108 0.04 -10.04 2.26
N ALA A 109 -1.27 -10.33 2.20
CA ALA A 109 -1.74 -11.68 1.92
C ALA A 109 -1.37 -12.11 0.51
N ASP A 110 -1.53 -11.22 -0.47
CA ASP A 110 -1.08 -11.43 -1.86
C ASP A 110 0.42 -11.75 -1.94
N ALA A 111 1.25 -10.98 -1.22
CA ALA A 111 2.69 -11.20 -1.14
C ALA A 111 3.06 -12.57 -0.53
N ARG A 112 2.29 -13.05 0.46
CA ARG A 112 2.54 -14.32 1.17
C ARG A 112 1.93 -15.55 0.51
N ALA A 113 0.84 -15.39 -0.24
CA ALA A 113 0.13 -16.50 -0.86
C ALA A 113 0.87 -17.02 -2.09
N GLU A 114 0.74 -18.31 -2.36
CA GLU A 114 1.25 -18.94 -3.58
C GLU A 114 0.08 -19.31 -4.47
N TYR A 115 0.07 -18.81 -5.70
CA TYR A 115 -0.98 -19.03 -6.69
C TYR A 115 -0.42 -18.90 -8.12
N PRO A 116 -1.01 -19.55 -9.13
CA PRO A 116 -0.53 -19.44 -10.49
C PRO A 116 -0.69 -18.01 -11.01
N GLY A 117 0.31 -17.52 -11.75
CA GLY A 117 0.30 -16.14 -12.27
C GLY A 117 0.91 -15.10 -11.34
N LYS A 118 1.33 -15.46 -10.11
CA LYS A 118 2.18 -14.61 -9.28
C LYS A 118 3.50 -14.35 -10.01
N HIS A 119 3.86 -13.08 -10.21
CA HIS A 119 5.07 -12.69 -10.95
C HIS A 119 5.61 -11.34 -10.50
N MET A 120 6.89 -11.10 -10.77
CA MET A 120 7.55 -9.82 -10.53
C MET A 120 7.38 -8.90 -11.74
N VAL A 121 7.31 -7.59 -11.49
CA VAL A 121 7.31 -6.53 -12.51
C VAL A 121 8.42 -5.54 -12.22
N THR A 122 8.94 -4.92 -13.27
CA THR A 122 9.89 -3.81 -13.14
C THR A 122 9.15 -2.49 -13.05
N GLU A 123 9.30 -1.81 -11.92
CA GLU A 123 8.81 -0.45 -11.71
C GLU A 123 9.96 0.55 -11.74
N SER A 124 9.64 1.83 -11.82
CA SER A 124 10.64 2.89 -11.78
C SER A 124 10.11 4.18 -11.17
N SER A 125 10.96 4.85 -10.42
CA SER A 125 10.64 6.11 -9.74
C SER A 125 11.83 7.06 -9.74
N ALA A 126 11.54 8.37 -9.74
CA ALA A 126 12.53 9.38 -9.42
C ALA A 126 12.72 9.46 -7.89
N ILE A 127 13.94 9.20 -7.43
CA ILE A 127 14.32 9.22 -6.00
C ILE A 127 15.52 10.13 -5.78
N ARG A 128 15.81 10.48 -4.51
CA ARG A 128 17.05 11.15 -4.13
C ARG A 128 17.98 10.19 -3.40
N ILE A 129 19.22 10.09 -3.87
CA ILE A 129 20.32 9.42 -3.18
C ILE A 129 21.46 10.44 -3.07
N ASP A 130 21.98 10.65 -1.86
CA ASP A 130 23.07 11.60 -1.59
C ASP A 130 22.82 13.01 -2.17
N GLY A 131 21.57 13.47 -2.07
CA GLY A 131 21.13 14.77 -2.58
C GLY A 131 20.89 14.86 -4.09
N GLN A 132 21.24 13.83 -4.86
CA GLN A 132 21.08 13.80 -6.32
C GLN A 132 19.80 13.08 -6.72
N ARG A 133 19.10 13.62 -7.73
CA ARG A 133 17.96 12.96 -8.37
C ARG A 133 18.45 11.79 -9.21
N ILE A 134 17.89 10.61 -9.01
CA ILE A 134 18.18 9.40 -9.80
C ILE A 134 16.86 8.79 -10.27
N TRP A 135 16.81 8.40 -11.54
CA TRP A 135 15.77 7.52 -12.06
C TRP A 135 16.14 6.07 -11.72
N LYS A 136 15.46 5.48 -10.74
CA LYS A 136 15.78 4.14 -10.25
C LYS A 136 14.72 3.15 -10.70
N SER A 137 15.17 2.07 -11.34
CA SER A 137 14.35 0.89 -11.62
C SER A 137 14.59 -0.19 -10.57
N TYR A 138 13.53 -0.92 -10.25
CA TYR A 138 13.52 -1.98 -9.24
C TYR A 138 12.45 -3.02 -9.59
N GLU A 139 12.67 -4.26 -9.17
CA GLU A 139 11.68 -5.34 -9.33
C GLU A 139 10.81 -5.40 -8.08
N THR A 140 9.50 -5.50 -8.25
CA THR A 140 8.52 -5.64 -7.16
C THR A 140 7.47 -6.66 -7.57
N LEU A 141 6.75 -7.22 -6.60
CA LEU A 141 5.62 -8.08 -6.90
C LEU A 141 4.55 -7.31 -7.69
N ALA A 142 3.99 -7.94 -8.73
CA ALA A 142 2.83 -7.43 -9.42
C ALA A 142 1.64 -7.37 -8.46
N VAL A 143 1.05 -6.20 -8.30
CA VAL A 143 -0.04 -5.97 -7.34
C VAL A 143 -1.39 -6.26 -8.00
N ASP A 144 -2.15 -7.19 -7.43
CA ASP A 144 -3.54 -7.46 -7.86
C ASP A 144 -4.52 -7.34 -6.68
N GLY A 145 -5.44 -6.39 -6.81
CA GLY A 145 -6.51 -6.12 -5.84
C GLY A 145 -7.91 -6.41 -6.37
N GLY A 146 -8.05 -7.07 -7.53
CA GLY A 146 -9.33 -7.25 -8.21
C GLY A 146 -10.37 -8.06 -7.41
N ASP A 147 -9.90 -8.94 -6.52
CA ASP A 147 -10.72 -9.84 -5.70
C ASP A 147 -10.82 -9.41 -4.22
N PHE A 148 -10.31 -8.23 -3.85
CA PHE A 148 -10.29 -7.78 -2.46
C PHE A 148 -11.69 -7.64 -1.85
N SER A 149 -12.67 -7.21 -2.64
CA SER A 149 -14.07 -7.19 -2.20
C SER A 149 -14.58 -8.58 -1.88
N ALA A 150 -14.29 -9.59 -2.71
CA ALA A 150 -14.71 -10.96 -2.50
C ALA A 150 -14.03 -11.59 -1.27
N ILE A 151 -12.73 -11.33 -1.07
CA ILE A 151 -12.00 -11.76 0.14
C ILE A 151 -12.64 -11.14 1.39
N GLY A 152 -12.94 -9.84 1.34
CA GLY A 152 -13.60 -9.14 2.42
C GLY A 152 -14.97 -9.69 2.76
N GLU A 153 -15.83 -9.89 1.76
CA GLU A 153 -17.16 -10.49 1.90
C GLU A 153 -17.10 -11.91 2.48
N ALA A 154 -16.09 -12.70 2.10
CA ALA A 154 -15.86 -14.02 2.68
C ALA A 154 -15.38 -13.91 4.14
N PHE A 155 -14.55 -12.91 4.46
CA PHE A 155 -14.08 -12.68 5.83
C PHE A 155 -15.20 -12.23 6.77
N GLU A 156 -16.18 -11.45 6.28
CA GLU A 156 -17.38 -11.08 7.04
C GLU A 156 -18.12 -12.30 7.59
N GLN A 157 -18.16 -13.41 6.84
CA GLN A 157 -18.83 -14.66 7.26
C GLN A 157 -18.19 -15.30 8.49
N THR A 158 -16.96 -14.92 8.86
CA THR A 158 -16.30 -15.41 10.08
C THR A 158 -16.84 -14.73 11.35
N GLY A 159 -17.60 -13.64 11.22
CA GLY A 159 -18.10 -12.86 12.36
C GLY A 159 -17.03 -12.05 13.10
N LYS A 160 -15.82 -11.94 12.53
CA LYS A 160 -14.67 -11.25 13.16
C LYS A 160 -14.60 -9.75 12.86
N VAL A 161 -15.50 -9.23 12.03
CA VAL A 161 -15.55 -7.81 11.66
C VAL A 161 -16.57 -7.11 12.54
N ARG A 162 -16.17 -5.99 13.14
CA ARG A 162 -17.07 -5.13 13.91
C ARG A 162 -17.49 -3.93 13.08
N HIS A 163 -18.80 -3.72 12.98
CA HIS A 163 -19.39 -2.57 12.28
C HIS A 163 -19.97 -1.57 13.27
N VAL A 164 -19.73 -0.27 13.04
CA VAL A 164 -20.29 0.84 13.82
C VAL A 164 -20.70 1.98 12.87
N PRO A 165 -21.92 2.53 12.98
CA PRO A 165 -22.30 3.69 12.17
C PRO A 165 -21.53 4.95 12.59
N LEU A 166 -21.13 5.76 11.62
CA LEU A 166 -20.52 7.08 11.84
C LEU A 166 -21.02 8.08 10.78
N GLY A 167 -21.82 9.05 11.21
CA GLY A 167 -22.46 10.01 10.30
C GLY A 167 -23.33 9.29 9.27
N ASN A 168 -23.08 9.54 7.99
CA ASN A 168 -23.81 8.90 6.87
C ASN A 168 -23.13 7.62 6.37
N GLY A 169 -22.09 7.13 7.05
CA GLY A 169 -21.33 5.94 6.65
C GLY A 169 -21.19 4.93 7.77
N ASN A 170 -20.44 3.86 7.47
CA ASN A 170 -20.10 2.80 8.42
C ASN A 170 -18.59 2.74 8.62
N LEU A 171 -18.20 2.41 9.84
CA LEU A 171 -16.86 1.97 10.21
C LEU A 171 -16.84 0.44 10.27
N SER A 172 -15.87 -0.18 9.63
CA SER A 172 -15.61 -1.62 9.74
C SER A 172 -14.21 -1.82 10.33
N MET A 173 -14.12 -2.49 11.46
CA MET A 173 -12.87 -2.73 12.18
C MET A 173 -12.58 -4.23 12.28
N MET A 174 -11.34 -4.61 12.03
CA MET A 174 -10.88 -6.00 12.05
C MET A 174 -9.40 -6.12 12.49
N SER A 175 -9.02 -7.26 13.06
CA SER A 175 -7.60 -7.59 13.25
C SER A 175 -6.94 -7.74 11.88
N GLN A 176 -5.83 -7.04 11.67
CA GLN A 176 -5.07 -7.20 10.42
C GLN A 176 -4.51 -8.61 10.30
N ARG A 177 -4.03 -9.17 11.42
CA ARG A 177 -3.43 -10.51 11.47
C ARG A 177 -4.43 -11.57 11.00
N GLU A 178 -5.61 -11.58 11.60
CA GLU A 178 -6.65 -12.55 11.26
C GLU A 178 -7.15 -12.39 9.82
N LEU A 179 -7.29 -11.15 9.34
CA LEU A 179 -7.67 -10.88 7.95
C LEU A 179 -6.63 -11.41 6.97
N VAL A 180 -5.35 -11.11 7.21
CA VAL A 180 -4.25 -11.54 6.32
C VAL A 180 -4.13 -13.06 6.31
N ASP A 181 -4.16 -13.71 7.47
CA ASP A 181 -4.05 -15.17 7.56
C ASP A 181 -5.22 -15.89 6.86
N PHE A 182 -6.42 -15.32 6.96
CA PHE A 182 -7.58 -15.79 6.20
C PHE A 182 -7.38 -15.59 4.70
N ALA A 183 -7.00 -14.38 4.29
CA ALA A 183 -6.83 -14.01 2.88
C ALA A 183 -5.75 -14.82 2.18
N VAL A 184 -4.64 -15.17 2.85
CA VAL A 184 -3.59 -16.04 2.27
C VAL A 184 -4.16 -17.38 1.84
N LYS A 185 -4.99 -18.00 2.68
CA LYS A 185 -5.65 -19.28 2.36
C LYS A 185 -6.65 -19.12 1.23
N TRP A 186 -7.48 -18.08 1.33
CA TRP A 186 -8.49 -17.79 0.32
C TRP A 186 -7.86 -17.60 -1.06
N ILE A 187 -6.77 -16.82 -1.15
CA ILE A 187 -6.06 -16.57 -2.40
C ILE A 187 -5.51 -17.88 -2.99
N GLY A 188 -4.85 -18.72 -2.18
CA GLY A 188 -4.30 -20.00 -2.64
C GLY A 188 -5.36 -20.99 -3.14
N GLU A 189 -6.60 -20.88 -2.66
CA GLU A 189 -7.72 -21.73 -3.06
C GLU A 189 -8.47 -21.20 -4.30
N ASN A 190 -8.49 -19.88 -4.52
CA ASN A 190 -9.37 -19.23 -5.49
C ASN A 190 -8.65 -18.62 -6.69
N ARG A 191 -7.40 -18.14 -6.55
CA ARG A 191 -6.61 -17.68 -7.68
C ARG A 191 -5.98 -18.88 -8.39
N LYS A 192 -6.16 -18.94 -9.72
CA LYS A 192 -5.78 -20.07 -10.58
C LYS A 192 -4.87 -19.66 -11.70
#